data_AF-A0A2V9VGY9-F1
#
_entry.id   AF-A0A2V9VGY9-F1
#
_cell.length_a   1.000
_cell.length_b   1.000
_cell.length_c   1.000
_cell.angle_alpha   90.00
_cell.angle_beta   90.00
_cell.angle_gamma   90.00
#
_symmetry.space_group_name_H-M   'P 1'
#
loop_
_entity.id
_entity.type
_entity.pdbx_description
1 polymer ?
#
loop_
_entity_poly.entity_id
_entity_poly.type
_entity_poly.pdbx_seq_one_letter_code
_entity_poly.pdbx_strand_id
1 'polypeptide(L)'
;MATAVAPHSIGVKLASDLPGRRFDHVFFSAMALLMLATVFVGFAPTYYLAGMFLAPLPSLIIHLHGAAFSAWIVLLVTQTSLVSAGRVDIHRRLGIAGFLLAFLMVILGILAATDALVRQFPPGRDPKAFFIIPATDMVIFATLVFLPSGRAPIPQHTSASSSSPPLRS
;
A
#
# COMPACT_ATOMS: atom_id res chain seq x y z
N MET A 1 -24.04 -50.40 -11.87
CA MET A 1 -24.03 -49.04 -12.45
C MET A 1 -24.28 -48.06 -11.32
N ALA A 2 -23.23 -47.42 -10.77
CA ALA A 2 -23.36 -46.41 -9.73
C ALA A 2 -22.98 -45.05 -10.34
N THR A 3 -23.93 -44.13 -10.35
CA THR A 3 -23.81 -42.77 -10.85
C THR A 3 -23.01 -41.94 -9.86
N ALA A 4 -21.82 -41.48 -10.27
CA ALA A 4 -21.04 -40.51 -9.52
C ALA A 4 -21.70 -39.13 -9.62
N VAL A 5 -22.27 -38.65 -8.52
CA VAL A 5 -22.69 -37.24 -8.37
C VAL A 5 -21.43 -36.44 -8.07
N ALA A 6 -21.08 -35.49 -8.94
CA ALA A 6 -19.97 -34.56 -8.73
C ALA A 6 -20.53 -33.18 -8.36
N PRO A 7 -20.58 -32.79 -7.07
CA PRO A 7 -21.11 -31.49 -6.69
C PRO A 7 -20.01 -30.60 -6.14
N HIS A 8 -19.07 -30.06 -6.94
CA HIS A 8 -18.09 -29.09 -6.40
C HIS A 8 -17.48 -28.06 -7.36
N SER A 9 -18.11 -27.72 -8.49
CA SER A 9 -17.57 -26.69 -9.41
C SER A 9 -18.51 -25.50 -9.69
N ILE A 10 -19.82 -25.65 -9.46
CA ILE A 10 -20.82 -24.62 -9.79
C ILE A 10 -20.76 -23.44 -8.80
N GLY A 11 -20.62 -23.72 -7.49
CA GLY A 11 -20.60 -22.68 -6.45
C GLY A 11 -19.36 -21.76 -6.50
N VAL A 12 -18.19 -22.30 -6.86
CA VAL A 12 -16.94 -21.51 -6.98
C VAL A 12 -17.00 -20.56 -8.17
N LYS A 13 -17.59 -20.99 -9.30
CA LYS A 13 -17.80 -20.11 -10.47
C LYS A 13 -18.81 -19.01 -10.17
N LEU A 14 -19.93 -19.34 -9.53
CA LEU A 14 -20.97 -18.37 -9.21
C LEU A 14 -20.46 -17.25 -8.28
N ALA A 15 -19.64 -17.60 -7.28
CA ALA A 15 -18.99 -16.63 -6.40
C ALA A 15 -17.92 -15.79 -7.13
N SER A 16 -17.26 -16.37 -8.13
CA SER A 16 -16.24 -15.68 -8.93
C SER A 16 -16.81 -14.67 -9.92
N ASP A 17 -18.06 -14.86 -10.36
CA ASP A 17 -18.79 -14.08 -11.38
C ASP A 17 -19.76 -13.05 -10.80
N LEU A 18 -19.80 -12.85 -9.48
CA LEU A 18 -20.55 -11.74 -8.90
C LEU A 18 -20.06 -10.40 -9.49
N PRO A 19 -20.94 -9.57 -10.08
CA PRO A 19 -20.56 -8.35 -10.79
C PRO A 19 -19.65 -7.42 -9.99
N GLY A 20 -19.86 -7.35 -8.66
CA GLY A 20 -19.06 -6.53 -7.75
C GLY A 20 -17.58 -6.92 -7.69
N ARG A 21 -17.26 -8.23 -7.67
CA ARG A 21 -15.86 -8.67 -7.50
C ARG A 21 -15.00 -8.24 -8.68
N ARG A 22 -15.48 -8.42 -9.92
CA ARG A 22 -14.75 -7.99 -11.13
C ARG A 22 -14.59 -6.47 -11.17
N PHE A 23 -15.61 -5.73 -10.74
CA PHE A 23 -15.57 -4.26 -10.69
C PHE A 23 -14.53 -3.76 -9.67
N ASP A 24 -14.44 -4.40 -8.51
CA ASP A 24 -13.43 -4.11 -7.49
C ASP A 24 -12.01 -4.29 -8.05
N HIS A 25 -11.73 -5.43 -8.71
CA HIS A 25 -10.41 -5.69 -9.29
C HIS A 25 -10.01 -4.65 -10.34
N VAL A 26 -10.94 -4.25 -11.22
CA VAL A 26 -10.69 -3.22 -12.24
C VAL A 26 -10.52 -1.85 -11.61
N PHE A 27 -11.35 -1.49 -10.64
CA PHE A 27 -11.28 -0.21 -9.93
C PHE A 27 -9.95 -0.06 -9.21
N PHE A 28 -9.54 -1.04 -8.40
CA PHE A 28 -8.26 -1.00 -7.69
C PHE A 28 -7.07 -0.94 -8.65
N SER A 29 -7.11 -1.70 -9.75
CA SER A 29 -6.03 -1.67 -10.76
C SER A 29 -5.97 -0.35 -11.52
N ALA A 30 -7.12 0.23 -11.89
CA ALA A 30 -7.18 1.51 -12.58
C ALA A 30 -6.72 2.66 -11.67
N MET A 31 -7.13 2.64 -10.39
CA MET A 31 -6.69 3.62 -9.40
C MET A 31 -5.19 3.53 -9.14
N ALA A 32 -4.63 2.32 -9.09
CA ALA A 32 -3.18 2.11 -8.99
C ALA A 32 -2.41 2.69 -10.19
N LEU A 33 -2.93 2.50 -11.40
CA LEU A 33 -2.36 3.08 -12.62
C LEU A 33 -2.47 4.61 -12.65
N LEU A 34 -3.59 5.18 -12.17
CA LEU A 34 -3.74 6.62 -12.02
C LEU A 34 -2.72 7.19 -11.03
N MET A 35 -2.56 6.56 -9.86
CA MET A 35 -1.55 6.96 -8.88
C MET A 35 -0.13 6.88 -9.47
N LEU A 36 0.19 5.80 -10.19
CA LEU A 36 1.46 5.66 -10.92
C LEU A 36 1.67 6.81 -11.91
N ALA A 37 0.66 7.14 -12.72
CA ALA A 37 0.74 8.21 -13.71
C ALA A 37 0.93 9.58 -13.05
N THR A 38 0.18 9.88 -12.00
CA THR A 38 0.32 11.15 -11.25
C THR A 38 1.73 11.32 -10.70
N VAL A 39 2.30 10.29 -10.07
CA VAL A 39 3.66 10.37 -9.52
C VAL A 39 4.70 10.46 -10.64
N PHE A 40 4.53 9.70 -11.72
CA PHE A 40 5.43 9.79 -12.86
C PHE A 40 5.45 11.19 -13.46
N VAL A 41 4.28 11.79 -13.71
CA VAL A 41 4.18 13.15 -14.26
C VAL A 41 4.75 14.19 -13.28
N GLY A 42 4.51 14.05 -11.98
CA GLY A 42 5.04 14.97 -10.97
C GLY A 42 6.57 14.95 -10.83
N PHE A 43 7.19 13.77 -10.96
CA PHE A 43 8.64 13.58 -10.85
C PHE A 43 9.36 13.57 -12.21
N ALA A 44 8.63 13.56 -13.32
CA ALA A 44 9.18 13.55 -14.66
C ALA A 44 10.17 14.71 -14.89
N PRO A 45 9.79 15.99 -14.81
CA PRO A 45 10.68 17.09 -15.18
C PRO A 45 11.87 17.26 -14.21
N THR A 46 11.71 16.91 -12.94
CA THR A 46 12.67 17.20 -11.87
C THR A 46 13.61 16.04 -11.56
N TYR A 47 13.21 14.80 -11.86
CA TYR A 47 13.96 13.61 -11.51
C TYR A 47 14.19 12.70 -12.72
N TYR A 48 13.13 12.22 -13.38
CA TYR A 48 13.29 11.23 -14.46
C TYR A 48 13.92 11.81 -15.73
N LEU A 49 13.40 12.93 -16.22
CA LEU A 49 13.91 13.61 -17.42
C LEU A 49 15.19 14.40 -17.13
N ALA A 50 15.44 14.73 -15.86
CA ALA A 50 16.67 15.39 -15.43
C ALA A 50 17.88 14.43 -15.37
N GLY A 51 17.68 13.12 -15.59
CA GLY A 51 18.76 12.12 -15.62
C GLY A 51 18.81 11.18 -14.41
N MET A 52 17.81 11.22 -13.53
CA MET A 52 17.64 10.37 -12.34
C MET A 52 18.86 10.40 -11.39
N PHE A 53 19.85 9.55 -11.65
CA PHE A 53 21.11 9.47 -10.88
C PHE A 53 22.15 10.50 -11.32
N LEU A 54 22.02 11.07 -12.52
CA LEU A 54 22.89 12.13 -13.06
C LEU A 54 22.24 13.51 -12.96
N ALA A 55 21.02 13.58 -12.43
CA ALA A 55 20.32 14.84 -12.30
C ALA A 55 21.10 15.76 -11.34
N PRO A 56 21.29 17.05 -11.68
CA PRO A 56 22.05 18.00 -10.86
C PRO A 56 21.24 18.42 -9.63
N LEU A 57 20.88 17.47 -8.78
CA LEU A 57 20.18 17.74 -7.53
C LEU A 57 21.19 18.20 -6.47
N PRO A 58 20.78 19.16 -5.62
CA PRO A 58 21.68 19.83 -4.70
C PRO A 58 22.19 18.93 -3.56
N SER A 59 21.57 17.77 -3.31
CA SER A 59 21.98 16.84 -2.26
C SER A 59 21.73 15.37 -2.60
N LEU A 60 22.55 14.50 -2.01
CA LEU A 60 22.41 13.04 -2.12
C LEU A 60 21.11 12.54 -1.45
N ILE A 61 20.63 13.25 -0.42
CA ILE A 61 19.37 12.94 0.27
C ILE A 61 18.18 13.03 -0.70
N ILE A 62 18.13 14.04 -1.57
CA ILE A 62 17.03 14.18 -2.54
C ILE A 62 17.09 13.07 -3.60
N HIS A 63 18.29 12.60 -3.97
CA HIS A 63 18.42 11.43 -4.85
C HIS A 63 17.88 10.16 -4.20
N LEU A 64 18.24 9.91 -2.93
CA LEU A 64 17.74 8.76 -2.17
C LEU A 64 16.23 8.83 -1.96
N HIS A 65 15.71 10.02 -1.66
CA HIS A 65 14.28 10.27 -1.52
C HIS A 65 13.53 9.97 -2.83
N GLY A 66 14.02 10.49 -3.96
CA GLY A 66 13.45 10.21 -5.28
C GLY A 66 13.46 8.72 -5.61
N ALA A 67 14.59 8.05 -5.40
CA ALA A 67 14.74 6.61 -5.66
C ALA A 67 13.80 5.77 -4.79
N ALA A 68 13.66 6.12 -3.50
CA ALA A 68 12.74 5.44 -2.59
C ALA A 68 11.28 5.64 -3.01
N PHE A 69 10.88 6.84 -3.44
CA PHE A 69 9.55 7.11 -3.97
C PHE A 69 9.28 6.34 -5.28
N SER A 70 10.27 6.26 -6.18
CA SER A 70 10.17 5.44 -7.39
C SER A 70 9.96 3.96 -7.03
N ALA A 71 10.75 3.43 -6.11
CA ALA A 71 10.62 2.06 -5.63
C ALA A 71 9.26 1.80 -4.98
N TRP A 72 8.74 2.76 -4.20
CA TRP A 72 7.42 2.67 -3.56
C TRP A 72 6.30 2.49 -4.58
N ILE A 73 6.32 3.27 -5.65
CA ILE A 73 5.31 3.22 -6.70
C ILE A 73 5.38 1.91 -7.49
N VAL A 74 6.58 1.46 -7.85
CA VAL A 74 6.76 0.14 -8.50
C VAL A 74 6.23 -0.98 -7.61
N LEU A 75 6.49 -0.91 -6.31
CA LEU A 75 5.99 -1.89 -5.34
C LEU A 75 4.47 -1.84 -5.26
N LEU A 76 3.84 -0.66 -5.16
CA LEU A 76 2.38 -0.52 -5.15
C LEU A 76 1.73 -1.13 -6.38
N VAL A 77 2.24 -0.83 -7.58
CA VAL A 77 1.73 -1.38 -8.83
C VAL A 77 1.88 -2.90 -8.83
N THR A 78 3.06 -3.41 -8.47
CA THR A 78 3.32 -4.85 -8.37
C THR A 78 2.35 -5.54 -7.41
N GLN A 79 2.09 -4.93 -6.25
CA GLN A 79 1.17 -5.47 -5.26
C GLN A 79 -0.26 -5.56 -5.78
N THR A 80 -0.75 -4.51 -6.44
CA THR A 80 -2.11 -4.50 -7.02
C THR A 80 -2.26 -5.51 -8.16
N SER A 81 -1.23 -5.66 -9.01
CA SER A 81 -1.20 -6.69 -10.05
C SER A 81 -1.20 -8.11 -9.48
N LEU A 82 -0.44 -8.37 -8.40
CA LEU A 82 -0.40 -9.68 -7.75
C LEU A 82 -1.75 -10.07 -7.14
N VAL A 83 -2.46 -9.12 -6.52
CA VAL A 83 -3.81 -9.34 -5.98
C VAL A 83 -4.81 -9.63 -7.11
N SER A 84 -4.75 -8.88 -8.21
CA SER A 84 -5.58 -9.12 -9.40
C SER A 84 -5.31 -10.49 -10.03
N ALA A 85 -4.04 -10.92 -10.04
CA ALA A 85 -3.61 -12.24 -10.51
C ALA A 85 -3.88 -13.39 -9.51
N GLY A 86 -4.46 -13.11 -8.34
CA GLY A 86 -4.75 -14.10 -7.30
C GLY A 86 -3.53 -14.62 -6.53
N ARG A 87 -2.33 -14.03 -6.71
CA ARG A 87 -1.08 -14.42 -6.05
C ARG A 87 -0.86 -13.68 -4.73
N VAL A 88 -1.81 -13.89 -3.81
CA VAL A 88 -1.84 -13.23 -2.49
C VAL A 88 -0.68 -13.68 -1.59
N ASP A 89 -0.12 -14.86 -1.84
CA ASP A 89 1.06 -15.40 -1.18
C ASP A 89 2.30 -14.51 -1.39
N ILE A 90 2.56 -14.10 -2.64
CA ILE A 90 3.67 -13.20 -2.98
C ILE A 90 3.37 -11.79 -2.46
N HIS A 91 2.11 -11.35 -2.53
CA HIS A 91 1.67 -10.07 -1.99
C HIS A 91 2.03 -9.90 -0.51
N ARG A 92 1.74 -10.93 0.32
CA ARG A 92 2.06 -10.92 1.75
C ARG A 92 3.57 -10.84 2.01
N ARG A 93 4.39 -11.50 1.19
CA ARG A 93 5.86 -11.44 1.30
C ARG A 93 6.41 -10.06 0.92
N LEU A 94 5.96 -9.51 -0.21
CA LEU A 94 6.31 -8.14 -0.63
C LEU A 94 5.78 -7.08 0.32
N GLY A 95 4.70 -7.36 1.07
CA GLY A 95 4.13 -6.44 2.04
C GLY A 95 5.10 -6.09 3.16
N ILE A 96 5.95 -7.04 3.58
CA ILE A 96 7.00 -6.81 4.59
C ILE A 96 8.06 -5.85 4.04
N ALA A 97 8.50 -6.06 2.80
CA ALA A 97 9.44 -5.14 2.13
C ALA A 97 8.83 -3.75 1.94
N GLY A 98 7.54 -3.68 1.60
CA GLY A 98 6.78 -2.44 1.52
C GLY A 98 6.72 -1.72 2.86
N PHE A 99 6.49 -2.43 3.97
CA PHE A 99 6.47 -1.83 5.30
C PHE A 99 7.82 -1.23 5.71
N LEU A 100 8.93 -1.94 5.45
CA LEU A 100 10.27 -1.41 5.69
C LEU A 100 10.57 -0.19 4.80
N LEU A 101 10.15 -0.23 3.54
CA LEU A 101 10.29 0.90 2.63
C LEU A 101 9.47 2.11 3.09
N ALA A 102 8.24 1.90 3.60
CA ALA A 102 7.42 2.95 4.17
C ALA A 102 8.10 3.63 5.36
N PHE A 103 8.70 2.84 6.26
CA PHE A 103 9.47 3.37 7.38
C PHE A 103 10.66 4.22 6.90
N LEU A 104 11.43 3.72 5.92
CA LEU A 104 12.55 4.45 5.33
C LEU A 104 12.10 5.75 4.65
N MET A 105 10.95 5.73 3.98
CA MET A 105 10.37 6.89 3.29
C MET A 105 10.00 8.03 4.25
N VAL A 106 9.49 7.72 5.45
CA VAL A 106 9.22 8.75 6.47
C VAL A 106 10.51 9.46 6.88
N ILE A 107 11.58 8.69 7.14
CA ILE A 107 12.89 9.25 7.50
C ILE A 107 13.43 10.11 6.36
N LEU A 108 13.46 9.57 5.14
CA LEU A 108 13.96 10.29 3.96
C LEU A 108 13.12 11.53 3.64
N GLY A 109 11.80 11.50 3.86
CA GLY A 109 10.91 12.64 3.67
C GLY A 109 11.22 13.80 4.62
N ILE A 110 11.40 13.50 5.91
CA ILE A 110 11.75 14.51 6.91
C ILE A 110 13.14 15.10 6.61
N LEU A 111 14.11 14.25 6.25
CA LEU A 111 15.46 14.71 5.91
C LEU A 111 15.46 15.57 4.65
N ALA A 112 14.73 15.16 3.60
CA ALA A 112 14.63 15.94 2.36
C ALA A 112 13.91 17.28 2.58
N ALA A 113 12.85 17.31 3.37
CA ALA A 113 12.15 18.55 3.72
C ALA A 113 13.06 19.50 4.51
N THR A 114 13.82 18.97 5.47
CA THR A 114 14.78 19.76 6.27
C THR A 114 15.92 20.29 5.40
N ASP A 115 16.48 19.48 4.49
CA ASP A 115 17.52 19.91 3.54
C ASP A 115 17.00 21.02 2.62
N ALA A 116 15.77 20.90 2.11
CA ALA A 116 15.14 21.95 1.30
C ALA A 116 14.94 23.25 2.09
N LEU A 117 14.52 23.17 3.35
CA LEU A 117 14.35 24.33 4.23
C LEU A 117 15.69 25.03 4.52
N VAL A 118 16.74 24.28 4.86
CA VAL A 118 18.08 24.81 5.14
C VAL A 118 18.68 25.49 3.91
N ARG A 119 18.47 24.90 2.73
CA ARG A 119 18.99 25.44 1.47
C ARG A 119 18.11 26.52 0.83
N GLN A 120 16.95 26.83 1.42
CA GLN A 120 15.95 27.76 0.87
C GLN A 120 15.49 27.40 -0.55
N PHE A 121 15.36 26.10 -0.83
CA PHE A 121 14.88 25.61 -2.12
C PHE A 121 13.40 25.23 -2.07
N PRO A 122 12.64 25.44 -3.18
CA PRO A 122 13.04 26.11 -4.41
C PRO A 122 13.03 27.65 -4.28
N PRO A 123 13.94 28.36 -4.97
CA PRO A 123 14.02 29.82 -4.90
C PRO A 123 12.72 30.48 -5.36
N GLY A 124 12.27 31.51 -4.63
CA GLY A 124 11.05 32.26 -4.93
C GLY A 124 9.75 31.70 -4.35
N ARG A 125 9.79 30.60 -3.58
CA ARG A 125 8.67 30.14 -2.74
C ARG A 125 9.00 30.31 -1.26
N ASP A 126 7.96 30.45 -0.44
CA ASP A 126 8.09 30.40 1.02
C ASP A 126 8.61 29.00 1.45
N PRO A 127 9.85 28.89 1.96
CA PRO A 127 10.43 27.62 2.35
C PRO A 127 9.65 26.93 3.48
N LYS A 128 8.97 27.71 4.34
CA LYS A 128 8.17 27.15 5.46
C LYS A 128 6.90 26.48 4.94
N ALA A 129 6.21 27.10 3.99
CA ALA A 129 5.04 26.50 3.34
C ALA A 129 5.41 25.23 2.57
N PHE A 130 6.56 25.23 1.88
CA PHE A 130 7.07 24.05 1.16
C PHE A 130 7.51 22.91 2.10
N PHE A 131 7.82 23.21 3.37
CA PHE A 131 8.12 22.22 4.41
C PHE A 131 6.88 21.64 5.10
N ILE A 132 5.90 22.51 5.42
CA ILE A 132 4.69 22.11 6.16
C ILE A 132 3.86 21.08 5.40
N ILE A 133 3.75 21.24 4.08
CA ILE A 133 2.94 20.33 3.25
C ILE A 133 3.52 18.89 3.30
N PRO A 134 4.80 18.64 2.94
CA PRO A 134 5.39 17.30 3.07
C PRO A 134 5.44 16.78 4.50
N ALA A 135 5.71 17.63 5.50
CA ALA A 135 5.75 17.20 6.89
C ALA A 135 4.38 16.68 7.35
N THR A 136 3.30 17.37 6.96
CA THR A 136 1.93 16.92 7.25
C THR A 136 1.61 15.63 6.53
N ASP A 137 2.00 15.48 5.25
CA ASP A 137 1.82 14.24 4.50
C ASP A 137 2.54 13.06 5.14
N MET A 138 3.77 13.24 5.63
CA MET A 138 4.50 12.19 6.35
C MET A 138 3.79 11.77 7.63
N VAL A 139 3.20 12.72 8.38
CA VAL A 139 2.41 12.41 9.59
C VAL A 139 1.16 11.62 9.25
N ILE A 140 0.41 12.04 8.23
CA ILE A 140 -0.79 11.33 7.76
C ILE A 140 -0.41 9.92 7.30
N PHE A 141 0.61 9.80 6.46
CA PHE A 141 1.10 8.52 5.95
C PHE A 141 1.56 7.59 7.07
N ALA A 142 2.36 8.07 8.02
CA ALA A 142 2.79 7.30 9.18
C ALA A 142 1.59 6.84 10.01
N THR A 143 0.60 7.72 10.22
CA THR A 143 -0.63 7.35 10.92
C THR A 143 -1.34 6.21 10.21
N LEU A 144 -1.53 6.31 8.90
CA LEU A 144 -2.22 5.26 8.12
C LEU A 144 -1.46 3.93 8.08
N VAL A 145 -0.13 3.96 8.05
CA VAL A 145 0.70 2.76 7.98
C VAL A 145 0.89 2.09 9.34
N PHE A 146 1.08 2.87 10.40
CA PHE A 146 1.48 2.36 11.71
C PHE A 146 0.34 2.29 12.73
N LEU A 147 -0.76 3.01 12.55
CA LEU A 147 -1.91 2.89 13.44
C LEU A 147 -2.62 1.56 13.15
N PRO A 148 -2.59 0.59 14.06
CA PRO A 148 -3.33 -0.65 13.87
C PRO A 148 -4.82 -0.29 13.96
N SER A 149 -5.58 -0.51 12.88
CA SER A 149 -7.02 -0.57 12.97
C SER A 149 -7.36 -1.81 13.80
N GLY A 150 -7.56 -1.61 15.11
CA GLY A 150 -7.76 -2.68 16.06
C GLY A 150 -8.88 -3.61 15.59
N ARG A 151 -8.54 -4.88 15.36
CA ARG A 151 -9.58 -5.92 15.36
C ARG A 151 -9.97 -6.11 16.81
N ALA A 152 -11.10 -5.54 17.21
CA ALA A 152 -11.72 -5.87 18.48
C ALA A 152 -11.86 -7.41 18.55
N PRO A 153 -11.34 -8.07 19.58
CA PRO A 153 -11.56 -9.50 19.78
C PRO A 153 -13.07 -9.75 19.80
N ILE A 154 -13.58 -10.58 18.90
CA ILE A 154 -14.97 -11.03 18.95
C ILE A 154 -15.13 -11.80 20.27
N PRO A 155 -16.00 -11.37 21.20
CA PRO A 155 -16.28 -12.13 22.39
C PRO A 155 -16.83 -13.49 21.95
N GLN A 156 -16.06 -14.55 22.15
CA GLN A 156 -16.59 -15.90 22.03
C GLN A 156 -17.50 -16.08 23.23
N HIS A 157 -18.80 -15.88 23.04
CA HIS A 157 -19.79 -16.39 23.99
C HIS A 157 -19.60 -17.91 24.00
N THR A 158 -18.85 -18.39 24.98
CA THR A 158 -18.72 -19.80 25.30
C THR A 158 -20.16 -20.31 25.47
N SER A 159 -20.66 -21.04 24.48
CA SER A 159 -21.81 -21.90 24.64
C SER A 159 -21.37 -22.97 25.64
N ALA A 160 -21.55 -22.65 26.92
CA ALA A 160 -21.50 -23.61 28.00
C ALA A 160 -22.54 -24.68 27.67
N SER A 161 -22.04 -25.73 27.03
CA SER A 161 -22.60 -27.07 26.96
C SER A 161 -23.18 -27.39 28.34
N SER A 162 -24.50 -27.23 28.51
CA SER A 162 -25.25 -27.82 29.61
C SER A 162 -25.24 -29.33 29.39
N SER A 163 -24.17 -29.97 29.82
CA SER A 163 -24.07 -31.41 29.97
C SER A 163 -25.16 -31.87 30.94
N SER A 164 -26.24 -32.41 30.41
CA SER A 164 -27.23 -33.16 31.19
C SER A 164 -26.71 -34.60 31.35
N PRO A 165 -26.52 -35.13 32.57
CA PRO A 165 -26.27 -36.55 32.75
C PRO A 165 -27.61 -37.34 32.76
N PRO A 166 -27.58 -38.65 32.44
CA PRO A 166 -28.76 -39.40 32.07
C PRO A 166 -29.58 -39.83 33.29
N LEU A 167 -30.89 -39.98 33.06
CA LEU A 167 -31.87 -40.61 33.94
C LEU A 167 -31.32 -41.93 34.52
N ARG A 168 -31.33 -42.06 35.85
CA ARG A 168 -31.18 -43.33 36.56
C ARG A 168 -32.54 -43.75 37.12
N SER A 169 -32.82 -45.04 36.90
CA SER A 169 -33.97 -45.90 37.26
C SER A 169 -34.81 -45.49 38.46
#